data_AF-A0A7Y4VYX9-F1
#
_entry.id   AF-A0A7Y4VYX9-F1
#
_cell.length_a   1.000
_cell.length_b   1.000
_cell.length_c   1.000
_cell.angle_alpha   90.00
_cell.angle_beta   90.00
_cell.angle_gamma   90.00
#
_symmetry.space_group_name_H-M   'P 1'
#
loop_
_entity.id
_entity.type
_entity.pdbx_description
1 polymer ?
#
loop_
_entity_poly.entity_id
_entity_poly.type
_entity_poly.pdbx_seq_one_letter_code
_entity_poly.pdbx_strand_id
1 'polypeptide(L)'
;MKTIILIAISVLFSSPVYSNPSLKNSVWGSAASYAGINVTTLYSIAVHESGMRWHDGTFRPWPWTLNVNEGKHGIKPGARRYANKQAAEQALLHLIRLGIRNVDVGIMQVNLYWHGDKVANDTQLLDPKTNITVAAGYLKDLNTKNNVSKTVADYHAPSNPARGKAYVKHVKHYEKIINEKLQ
;
A
#
# COMPACT_ATOMS: atom_id res chain seq x y z
N MET A 1 10.94 19.47 60.18
CA MET A 1 10.24 19.65 58.89
C MET A 1 10.60 18.47 57.99
N LYS A 2 9.65 17.62 57.60
CA LYS A 2 9.89 16.46 56.73
C LYS A 2 9.33 16.77 55.34
N THR A 3 10.20 16.86 54.35
CA THR A 3 9.83 17.09 52.94
C THR A 3 9.30 15.78 52.35
N ILE A 4 8.04 15.76 51.92
CA ILE A 4 7.44 14.63 51.20
C ILE A 4 7.66 14.88 49.70
N ILE A 5 8.40 13.99 49.05
CA ILE A 5 8.57 13.98 47.59
C ILE A 5 7.42 13.16 46.99
N LEU A 6 6.51 13.80 46.28
CA LEU A 6 5.51 13.12 45.45
C LEU A 6 6.17 12.61 44.18
N ILE A 7 6.24 11.29 44.01
CA ILE A 7 6.58 10.64 42.75
C ILE A 7 5.30 10.54 41.93
N ALA A 8 5.18 11.38 40.90
CA ALA A 8 4.11 11.27 39.91
C ALA A 8 4.39 10.08 38.98
N ILE A 9 3.64 9.00 39.13
CA ILE A 9 3.67 7.86 38.20
C ILE A 9 2.84 8.24 36.98
N SER A 10 3.51 8.63 35.90
CA SER A 10 2.89 8.84 34.60
C SER A 10 2.64 7.48 33.92
N VAL A 11 1.41 6.98 34.04
CA VAL A 11 0.93 5.83 33.28
C VAL A 11 0.76 6.24 31.82
N LEU A 12 1.63 5.76 30.93
CA LEU A 12 1.49 5.91 29.49
C LEU A 12 0.33 5.00 29.02
N PHE A 13 -0.88 5.56 28.94
CA PHE A 13 -1.98 4.89 28.26
C PHE A 13 -1.67 4.86 26.76
N SER A 14 -1.37 3.66 26.25
CA SER A 14 -1.34 3.42 24.81
C SER A 14 -2.77 3.49 24.31
N SER A 15 -3.15 4.56 23.63
CA SER A 15 -4.48 4.65 23.01
C SER A 15 -4.68 3.43 22.10
N PRO A 16 -5.81 2.70 22.21
CA PRO A 16 -6.09 1.63 21.27
C PRO A 16 -6.16 2.25 19.88
N VAL A 17 -5.38 1.70 18.94
CA VAL A 17 -5.50 2.06 17.53
C VAL A 17 -6.85 1.54 17.06
N TYR A 18 -7.87 2.40 17.10
CA TYR A 18 -9.21 2.08 16.62
C TYR A 18 -9.13 1.78 15.12
N SER A 19 -9.45 0.54 14.75
CA SER A 19 -9.53 0.11 13.36
C SER A 19 -10.99 -0.02 12.95
N ASN A 20 -11.35 0.51 11.77
CA ASN A 20 -12.72 0.45 11.27
C ASN A 20 -13.17 -1.01 11.08
N PRO A 21 -14.29 -1.46 11.71
CA PRO A 21 -14.80 -2.82 11.58
C PRO A 21 -15.04 -3.28 10.14
N SER A 22 -15.45 -2.38 9.24
CA SER A 22 -15.64 -2.70 7.82
C SER A 22 -14.34 -3.05 7.10
N LEU A 23 -13.25 -2.31 7.37
CA LEU A 23 -11.92 -2.64 6.85
C LEU A 23 -11.41 -3.93 7.48
N LYS A 24 -11.56 -4.08 8.80
CA LYS A 24 -11.12 -5.26 9.54
C LYS A 24 -11.80 -6.55 9.09
N ASN A 25 -13.08 -6.49 8.74
CA ASN A 25 -13.87 -7.63 8.26
C ASN A 25 -13.85 -7.81 6.73
N SER A 26 -12.88 -7.19 6.04
CA SER A 26 -12.69 -7.28 4.60
C SER A 26 -11.35 -7.94 4.23
N VAL A 27 -11.07 -8.04 2.93
CA VAL A 27 -9.75 -8.47 2.43
C VAL A 27 -8.60 -7.67 3.05
N TRP A 28 -8.81 -6.39 3.35
CA TRP A 28 -7.80 -5.53 3.98
C TRP A 28 -7.40 -6.04 5.35
N GLY A 29 -8.37 -6.44 6.18
CA GLY A 29 -8.11 -6.94 7.52
C GLY A 29 -7.36 -8.26 7.51
N SER A 30 -7.80 -9.22 6.68
CA SER A 30 -7.10 -10.51 6.52
C SER A 30 -5.68 -10.32 6.00
N ALA A 31 -5.49 -9.47 5.00
CA ALA A 31 -4.18 -9.19 4.41
C ALA A 31 -3.24 -8.46 5.38
N ALA A 32 -3.75 -7.47 6.13
CA ALA A 32 -2.95 -6.75 7.12
C ALA A 32 -2.53 -7.66 8.28
N SER A 33 -3.45 -8.53 8.75
CA SER A 33 -3.14 -9.54 9.76
C SER A 33 -2.06 -10.51 9.28
N TYR A 34 -2.14 -10.98 8.03
CA TYR A 34 -1.13 -11.84 7.43
C TYR A 34 0.25 -11.16 7.37
N ALA A 35 0.29 -9.93 6.87
CA ALA A 35 1.49 -9.10 6.80
C ALA A 35 2.06 -8.73 8.19
N GLY A 36 1.24 -8.76 9.24
CA GLY A 36 1.62 -8.36 10.60
C GLY A 36 1.72 -6.84 10.77
N ILE A 37 0.84 -6.09 10.10
CA ILE A 37 0.71 -4.63 10.22
C ILE A 37 -0.75 -4.24 10.53
N ASN A 38 -0.98 -2.99 10.93
CA ASN A 38 -2.35 -2.50 11.15
C ASN A 38 -3.11 -2.38 9.80
N VAL A 39 -4.40 -2.68 9.80
CA VAL A 39 -5.25 -2.56 8.60
C VAL A 39 -5.28 -1.13 8.04
N THR A 40 -5.26 -0.12 8.91
CA THR A 40 -5.16 1.28 8.52
C THR A 40 -3.82 1.58 7.85
N THR A 41 -2.72 0.95 8.29
CA THR A 41 -1.40 1.06 7.62
C THR A 41 -1.46 0.50 6.21
N LEU A 42 -1.98 -0.72 6.04
CA LEU A 42 -2.09 -1.36 4.73
C LEU A 42 -2.98 -0.53 3.77
N TYR A 43 -4.10 -0.02 4.25
CA TYR A 43 -4.98 0.82 3.44
C TYR A 43 -4.34 2.17 3.10
N SER A 44 -3.58 2.77 4.02
CA SER A 44 -2.82 4.00 3.79
C SER A 44 -1.72 3.85 2.74
N ILE A 45 -1.05 2.69 2.71
CA ILE A 45 -0.14 2.30 1.62
C ILE A 45 -0.90 2.34 0.29
N ALA A 46 -2.04 1.64 0.20
CA ALA A 46 -2.85 1.61 -1.02
C ALA A 46 -3.29 3.01 -1.50
N VAL A 47 -3.65 3.89 -0.56
CA VAL A 47 -4.02 5.28 -0.86
C VAL A 47 -2.82 6.06 -1.38
N HIS A 48 -1.63 5.87 -0.82
CA HIS A 48 -0.44 6.55 -1.32
C HIS A 48 -0.02 6.03 -2.70
N GLU A 49 -0.09 4.72 -2.92
CA GLU A 49 0.30 4.06 -4.17
C GLU A 49 -0.65 4.38 -5.33
N SER A 50 -1.96 4.28 -5.08
CA SER A 50 -2.95 4.35 -6.16
C SER A 50 -4.12 5.29 -5.90
N GLY A 51 -4.10 6.10 -4.85
CA GLY A 51 -5.19 7.01 -4.50
C GLY A 51 -5.65 7.90 -5.65
N MET A 52 -6.96 7.94 -5.86
CA MET A 52 -7.61 8.81 -6.85
C MET A 52 -8.95 9.29 -6.31
N ARG A 53 -9.43 10.43 -6.80
CA ARG A 53 -10.79 10.88 -6.53
C ARG A 53 -11.78 10.13 -7.42
N TRP A 54 -12.72 9.45 -6.79
CA TRP A 54 -13.79 8.72 -7.46
C TRP A 54 -14.95 9.66 -7.85
N HIS A 55 -15.85 9.18 -8.70
CA HIS A 55 -17.02 9.92 -9.15
C HIS A 55 -17.94 10.36 -8.02
N ASP A 56 -17.98 9.60 -6.92
CA ASP A 56 -18.71 9.93 -5.68
C ASP A 56 -18.00 10.99 -4.81
N GLY A 57 -16.90 11.56 -5.29
CA GLY A 57 -16.10 12.56 -4.59
C GLY A 57 -15.14 11.99 -3.54
N THR A 58 -15.20 10.69 -3.25
CA THR A 58 -14.32 10.06 -2.26
C THR A 58 -12.90 9.89 -2.80
N PHE A 59 -11.90 10.04 -1.93
CA PHE A 59 -10.50 9.73 -2.26
C PHE A 59 -10.13 8.38 -1.67
N ARG A 60 -9.94 7.38 -2.53
CA ARG A 60 -9.63 5.99 -2.14
C ARG A 60 -8.77 5.31 -3.22
N PRO A 61 -8.13 4.17 -2.92
CA PRO A 61 -7.23 3.50 -3.86
C PRO A 61 -7.92 3.19 -5.21
N TRP A 62 -7.19 3.30 -6.32
CA TRP A 62 -7.69 3.09 -7.68
C TRP A 62 -7.11 1.82 -8.31
N PRO A 63 -7.92 0.77 -8.53
CA PRO A 63 -7.41 -0.55 -8.89
C PRO A 63 -6.90 -0.69 -10.32
N TRP A 64 -7.22 0.24 -11.21
CA TRP A 64 -6.87 0.14 -12.64
C TRP A 64 -5.78 1.13 -13.00
N THR A 65 -4.63 0.94 -12.33
CA THR A 65 -3.45 1.80 -12.44
C THR A 65 -2.28 0.99 -12.94
N LEU A 66 -1.59 1.50 -13.95
CA LEU A 66 -0.32 0.95 -14.45
C LEU A 66 0.75 2.04 -14.38
N ASN A 67 1.84 1.80 -13.66
CA ASN A 67 2.99 2.70 -13.65
C ASN A 67 4.17 2.05 -14.38
N VAL A 68 4.55 2.61 -15.53
CA VAL A 68 5.71 2.12 -16.28
C VAL A 68 6.97 2.73 -15.67
N ASN A 69 7.82 1.93 -15.04
CA ASN A 69 9.01 2.44 -14.34
C ASN A 69 10.12 2.85 -15.31
N GLU A 70 10.27 2.12 -16.42
CA GLU A 70 11.27 2.38 -17.44
C GLU A 70 10.59 2.39 -18.82
N GLY A 71 10.70 3.52 -19.54
CA GLY A 71 10.13 3.63 -20.88
C GLY A 71 10.95 2.90 -21.94
N LYS A 72 10.30 2.17 -22.83
CA LYS A 72 10.91 1.48 -23.99
C LYS A 72 9.95 1.52 -25.18
N HIS A 73 10.47 1.33 -26.39
CA HIS A 73 9.65 1.20 -27.62
C HIS A 73 8.62 2.34 -27.82
N GLY A 74 9.03 3.59 -27.54
CA GLY A 74 8.15 4.76 -27.65
C GLY A 74 7.16 4.96 -26.49
N ILE A 75 7.10 4.02 -25.53
CA ILE A 75 6.31 4.17 -24.31
C ILE A 75 7.11 4.97 -23.28
N LYS A 76 6.59 6.12 -22.85
CA LYS A 76 7.19 6.94 -21.78
C LYS A 76 6.99 6.29 -20.40
N PRO A 77 7.92 6.47 -19.45
CA PRO A 77 7.66 6.09 -18.05
C PRO A 77 6.53 6.92 -17.44
N GLY A 78 5.94 6.41 -16.36
CA GLY A 78 4.93 7.10 -15.56
C GLY A 78 3.59 6.35 -15.43
N ALA A 79 2.74 6.91 -14.56
CA ALA A 79 1.46 6.35 -14.20
C ALA A 79 0.37 6.61 -15.25
N ARG A 80 -0.44 5.58 -15.50
CA ARG A 80 -1.62 5.60 -16.37
C ARG A 80 -2.80 5.04 -15.58
N ARG A 81 -3.91 5.78 -15.59
CA ARG A 81 -5.13 5.43 -14.89
C ARG A 81 -6.19 5.10 -15.92
N TYR A 82 -6.86 3.97 -15.75
CA TYR A 82 -7.88 3.47 -16.66
C TYR A 82 -9.25 3.48 -15.97
N ALA A 83 -10.30 3.67 -16.77
CA ALA A 83 -11.67 3.79 -16.25
C ALA A 83 -12.24 2.46 -15.71
N ASN A 84 -11.73 1.32 -16.20
CA ASN A 84 -12.21 -0.01 -15.83
C ASN A 84 -11.11 -1.07 -16.00
N LYS A 85 -11.39 -2.28 -15.51
CA LYS A 85 -10.46 -3.43 -15.56
C LYS A 85 -10.07 -3.78 -16.99
N GLN A 86 -11.02 -3.84 -17.91
CA GLN A 86 -10.79 -4.28 -19.30
C GLN A 86 -9.81 -3.36 -20.03
N ALA A 87 -9.95 -2.04 -19.86
CA ALA A 87 -9.03 -1.06 -20.46
C ALA A 87 -7.60 -1.18 -19.90
N ALA A 88 -7.46 -1.36 -18.57
CA ALA A 88 -6.15 -1.60 -17.96
C ALA A 88 -5.55 -2.94 -18.41
N GLU A 89 -6.36 -3.97 -18.56
CA GLU A 89 -5.92 -5.30 -19.00
C GLU A 89 -5.39 -5.27 -20.43
N GLN A 90 -6.10 -4.64 -21.35
CA GLN A 90 -5.64 -4.46 -22.73
C GLN A 90 -4.32 -3.69 -22.79
N ALA A 91 -4.19 -2.64 -21.99
CA ALA A 91 -2.95 -1.87 -21.92
C ALA A 91 -1.79 -2.68 -21.33
N LEU A 92 -2.03 -3.44 -20.26
CA LEU A 92 -1.03 -4.29 -19.63
C LEU A 92 -0.54 -5.37 -20.60
N LEU A 93 -1.46 -6.07 -21.29
CA LEU A 93 -1.13 -7.06 -22.31
C LEU A 93 -0.33 -6.45 -23.46
N HIS A 94 -0.65 -5.22 -23.86
CA HIS A 94 0.13 -4.51 -24.87
C HIS A 94 1.56 -4.22 -24.39
N LEU A 95 1.74 -3.73 -23.15
CA LEU A 95 3.07 -3.50 -22.56
C LEU A 95 3.89 -4.80 -22.51
N ILE A 96 3.28 -5.91 -22.08
CA ILE A 96 3.92 -7.23 -22.01
C ILE A 96 4.36 -7.70 -23.40
N ARG A 97 3.52 -7.55 -24.43
CA ARG A 97 3.88 -7.89 -25.82
C ARG A 97 5.06 -7.08 -26.36
N LEU A 98 5.27 -5.87 -25.84
CA LEU A 98 6.43 -5.04 -26.14
C LEU A 98 7.65 -5.36 -25.25
N GLY A 99 7.59 -6.40 -24.42
CA GLY A 99 8.66 -6.77 -23.48
C GLY A 99 8.77 -5.86 -22.25
N ILE A 100 7.82 -4.94 -22.04
CA ILE A 100 7.82 -3.99 -20.91
C ILE A 100 7.15 -4.65 -19.71
N ARG A 101 7.96 -5.26 -18.84
CA ARG A 101 7.48 -5.94 -17.61
C ARG A 101 7.75 -5.16 -16.31
N ASN A 102 8.66 -4.18 -16.32
CA ASN A 102 8.91 -3.33 -15.16
C ASN A 102 7.78 -2.29 -15.00
N VAL A 103 6.63 -2.78 -14.57
CA VAL A 103 5.36 -2.05 -14.47
C VAL A 103 4.76 -2.33 -13.09
N ASP A 104 4.42 -1.29 -12.36
CA ASP A 104 3.64 -1.44 -11.12
C ASP A 104 2.15 -1.50 -11.46
N VAL A 105 1.48 -2.53 -10.96
CA VAL A 105 0.12 -2.88 -11.34
C VAL A 105 -0.81 -2.74 -10.16
N GLY A 106 -1.95 -2.11 -10.39
CA GLY A 106 -3.13 -2.24 -9.56
C GLY A 106 -3.12 -1.41 -8.28
N ILE A 107 -4.02 -1.78 -7.38
CA ILE A 107 -4.42 -1.00 -6.20
C ILE A 107 -3.29 -0.80 -5.18
N MET A 108 -2.33 -1.73 -5.12
CA MET A 108 -1.14 -1.66 -4.26
C MET A 108 0.15 -1.38 -5.04
N GLN A 109 0.07 -1.14 -6.35
CA GLN A 109 1.24 -0.95 -7.22
C GLN A 109 2.26 -2.11 -7.09
N VAL A 110 1.77 -3.36 -7.17
CA VAL A 110 2.63 -4.55 -7.19
C VAL A 110 3.41 -4.59 -8.51
N ASN A 111 4.74 -4.62 -8.42
CA ASN A 111 5.59 -4.66 -9.61
C ASN A 111 5.54 -6.02 -10.31
N LEU A 112 5.15 -6.02 -11.59
CA LEU A 112 4.98 -7.23 -12.39
C LEU A 112 6.31 -7.97 -12.64
N TYR A 113 7.42 -7.26 -12.80
CA TYR A 113 8.72 -7.88 -13.03
C TYR A 113 9.19 -8.68 -11.81
N TRP A 114 8.95 -8.18 -10.60
CA TRP A 114 9.41 -8.81 -9.36
C TRP A 114 8.43 -9.83 -8.76
N HIS A 115 7.12 -9.66 -8.98
CA HIS A 115 6.09 -10.46 -8.30
C HIS A 115 5.11 -11.15 -9.25
N GLY A 116 5.36 -11.10 -10.56
CA GLY A 116 4.51 -11.79 -11.54
C GLY A 116 4.47 -13.32 -11.37
N ASP A 117 5.49 -13.90 -10.73
CA ASP A 117 5.55 -15.33 -10.38
C ASP A 117 4.52 -15.73 -9.31
N LYS A 118 3.93 -14.77 -8.59
CA LYS A 118 2.92 -15.02 -7.56
C LYS A 118 1.50 -15.21 -8.11
N VAL A 119 1.32 -15.06 -9.42
CA VAL A 119 0.04 -15.18 -10.10
C VAL A 119 0.15 -16.12 -11.30
N ALA A 120 -0.96 -16.80 -11.65
CA ALA A 120 -0.98 -17.69 -12.80
C ALA A 120 -1.02 -16.92 -14.13
N ASN A 121 -1.49 -15.68 -14.10
CA ASN A 121 -1.52 -14.78 -15.23
C ASN A 121 -1.26 -13.34 -14.75
N ASP A 122 -0.38 -12.62 -15.45
CA ASP A 122 -0.01 -11.23 -15.17
C ASP A 122 -1.22 -10.30 -14.94
N THR A 123 -2.32 -10.49 -15.69
CA THR A 123 -3.53 -9.65 -15.59
C THR A 123 -4.29 -9.87 -14.28
N GLN A 124 -4.02 -10.94 -13.54
CA GLN A 124 -4.59 -11.15 -12.20
C GLN A 124 -4.13 -10.07 -11.21
N LEU A 125 -3.01 -9.39 -11.46
CA LEU A 125 -2.61 -8.25 -10.64
C LEU A 125 -3.56 -7.04 -10.76
N LEU A 126 -4.47 -7.00 -11.75
CA LEU A 126 -5.54 -5.99 -11.84
C LEU A 126 -6.78 -6.35 -11.00
N ASP A 127 -6.87 -7.58 -10.47
CA ASP A 127 -7.88 -7.96 -9.49
C ASP A 127 -7.51 -7.39 -8.10
N PRO A 128 -8.36 -6.55 -7.47
CA PRO A 128 -8.00 -5.91 -6.21
C PRO A 128 -7.67 -6.91 -5.10
N LYS A 129 -8.41 -8.02 -4.98
CA LYS A 129 -8.20 -9.02 -3.92
C LYS A 129 -6.86 -9.72 -4.10
N THR A 130 -6.55 -10.13 -5.32
CA THR A 130 -5.27 -10.75 -5.67
C THR A 130 -4.11 -9.79 -5.42
N ASN A 131 -4.22 -8.55 -5.89
CA ASN A 131 -3.19 -7.54 -5.74
C ASN A 131 -2.89 -7.22 -4.26
N ILE A 132 -3.93 -7.07 -3.43
CA ILE A 132 -3.79 -6.88 -1.97
C ILE A 132 -3.10 -8.08 -1.32
N THR A 133 -3.45 -9.30 -1.75
CA THR A 133 -2.86 -10.53 -1.20
C THR A 133 -1.38 -10.65 -1.54
N VAL A 134 -0.99 -10.37 -2.78
CA VAL A 134 0.42 -10.38 -3.20
C VAL A 134 1.22 -9.30 -2.47
N ALA A 135 0.69 -8.09 -2.36
CA ALA A 135 1.33 -7.00 -1.61
C ALA A 135 1.52 -7.35 -0.13
N ALA A 136 0.53 -8.00 0.50
CA ALA A 136 0.64 -8.47 1.87
C ALA A 136 1.70 -9.56 2.05
N GLY A 137 1.88 -10.44 1.05
CA GLY A 137 3.01 -11.38 1.00
C GLY A 137 4.34 -10.66 0.98
N TYR A 138 4.52 -9.68 0.10
CA TYR A 138 5.77 -8.92 0.06
C TYR A 138 6.02 -8.14 1.37
N LEU A 139 4.99 -7.50 1.93
CA LEU A 139 5.09 -6.84 3.24
C LEU A 139 5.45 -7.81 4.37
N LYS A 140 4.96 -9.06 4.30
CA LYS A 140 5.31 -10.11 5.26
C LYS A 140 6.80 -10.45 5.17
N ASP A 141 7.32 -10.60 3.96
CA ASP A 141 8.74 -10.91 3.70
C ASP A 141 9.65 -9.77 4.17
N LEU A 142 9.21 -8.52 4.00
CA LEU A 142 9.89 -7.33 4.50
C LEU A 142 9.75 -7.14 6.02
N ASN A 143 8.81 -7.81 6.67
CA ASN A 143 8.40 -7.44 8.03
C ASN A 143 9.52 -7.68 9.04
N THR A 144 10.25 -6.61 9.35
CA THR A 144 11.18 -6.57 10.47
C THR A 144 10.36 -6.48 11.75
N LYS A 145 10.17 -7.61 12.43
CA LYS A 145 9.40 -7.71 13.69
C LYS A 145 9.69 -6.49 14.57
N ASN A 146 8.63 -5.77 14.94
CA ASN A 146 8.62 -4.55 15.76
C ASN A 146 9.07 -3.22 15.09
N ASN A 147 9.39 -3.19 13.79
CA ASN A 147 9.67 -1.95 13.07
C ASN A 147 8.81 -1.78 11.80
N VAL A 148 7.52 -1.50 12.03
CA VAL A 148 6.55 -1.24 10.95
C VAL A 148 6.99 -0.08 10.05
N SER A 149 7.62 0.96 10.60
CA SER A 149 8.09 2.10 9.79
C SER A 149 9.17 1.68 8.78
N LYS A 150 10.07 0.77 9.17
CA LYS A 150 11.05 0.19 8.23
C LYS A 150 10.37 -0.68 7.18
N THR A 151 9.45 -1.56 7.56
CA THR A 151 8.68 -2.39 6.62
C THR A 151 7.96 -1.53 5.57
N VAL A 152 7.32 -0.43 6.00
CA VAL A 152 6.65 0.52 5.09
C VAL A 152 7.64 1.26 4.19
N ALA A 153 8.80 1.67 4.72
CA ALA A 153 9.85 2.32 3.92
C ALA A 153 10.39 1.37 2.83
N ASP A 154 10.65 0.13 3.20
CA ASP A 154 11.22 -0.88 2.32
C ASP A 154 10.22 -1.39 1.26
N TYR A 155 8.92 -1.32 1.54
CA TYR A 155 7.89 -1.63 0.55
C TYR A 155 8.03 -0.78 -0.71
N HIS A 156 8.30 0.53 -0.53
CA HIS A 156 8.43 1.47 -1.64
C HIS A 156 9.87 1.66 -2.13
N ALA A 157 10.85 1.64 -1.21
CA ALA A 157 12.22 2.07 -1.53
C ALA A 157 13.28 1.32 -0.70
N PRO A 158 13.43 -0.01 -0.86
CA PRO A 158 14.31 -0.83 -0.01
C PRO A 158 15.79 -0.44 -0.13
N SER A 159 16.21 0.10 -1.28
CA SER A 159 17.58 0.55 -1.56
C SER A 159 17.77 2.07 -1.44
N ASN A 160 16.74 2.83 -1.04
CA ASN A 160 16.82 4.29 -0.93
C ASN A 160 16.18 4.80 0.38
N PRO A 161 16.96 4.92 1.47
CA PRO A 161 16.45 5.32 2.78
C PRO A 161 15.78 6.70 2.81
N ALA A 162 16.27 7.65 2.00
CA ALA A 162 15.70 9.00 1.95
C ALA A 162 14.28 8.99 1.37
N ARG A 163 14.08 8.25 0.26
CA ARG A 163 12.74 8.02 -0.32
C ARG A 163 11.84 7.24 0.62
N GLY A 164 12.36 6.18 1.26
CA GLY A 164 11.61 5.40 2.24
C GLY A 164 11.11 6.25 3.43
N LYS A 165 11.95 7.15 3.95
CA LYS A 165 11.56 8.08 5.03
C LYS A 165 10.45 9.04 4.59
N ALA A 166 10.53 9.57 3.37
CA ALA A 166 9.46 10.42 2.82
C ALA A 166 8.15 9.64 2.66
N TYR A 167 8.24 8.42 2.12
CA TYR A 167 7.10 7.51 1.95
C TYR A 167 6.38 7.21 3.27
N VAL A 168 7.13 6.88 4.34
CA VAL A 168 6.56 6.66 5.68
C VAL A 168 5.78 7.88 6.19
N LYS A 169 6.23 9.11 5.92
CA LYS A 169 5.51 10.32 6.32
C LYS A 169 4.16 10.43 5.61
N HIS A 170 4.11 10.12 4.31
CA HIS A 170 2.86 10.11 3.55
C HIS A 170 1.89 9.05 4.05
N VAL A 171 2.38 7.83 4.30
CA VAL A 171 1.55 6.75 4.86
C VAL A 171 0.98 7.16 6.22
N LYS A 172 1.80 7.67 7.14
CA LYS A 172 1.34 8.16 8.46
C LYS A 172 0.32 9.29 8.36
N HIS A 173 0.47 10.17 7.37
CA HIS A 173 -0.50 11.23 7.12
C HIS A 173 -1.87 10.66 6.71
N TYR A 174 -1.89 9.67 5.81
CA TYR A 174 -3.13 8.99 5.46
C TYR A 174 -3.70 8.19 6.62
N GLU A 175 -2.88 7.52 7.43
CA GLU A 175 -3.34 6.79 8.61
C GLU A 175 -4.11 7.71 9.55
N LYS A 176 -3.58 8.92 9.80
CA LYS A 176 -4.26 9.95 10.59
C LYS A 176 -5.62 10.32 10.00
N ILE A 177 -5.67 10.65 8.71
CA ILE A 177 -6.93 11.03 8.02
C ILE A 177 -7.96 9.90 8.08
N ILE A 178 -7.53 8.66 7.83
CA ILE A 178 -8.41 7.49 7.81
C ILE A 178 -8.95 7.21 9.21
N ASN A 179 -8.11 7.29 10.24
CA ASN A 179 -8.57 7.11 11.61
C ASN A 179 -9.53 8.22 12.06
N GLU A 180 -9.35 9.47 11.61
CA GLU A 180 -10.27 10.58 11.92
C GLU A 180 -11.61 10.49 11.19
N LYS A 181 -11.63 10.01 9.94
CA LYS A 181 -12.85 9.91 9.11
C LYS A 181 -13.67 8.65 9.35
N LEU A 182 -13.08 7.64 9.97
CA LEU A 182 -13.71 6.35 10.23
C LEU A 182 -14.05 6.15 11.72
N GLN A 183 -13.91 7.20 12.53
CA GLN A 183 -14.55 7.37 13.84
C GLN A 183 -15.98 7.87 13.66
#